data_AF-A0A7C4U269-F1
#
_entry.id   AF-A0A7C4U269-F1
#
_cell.length_a   1.000
_cell.length_b   1.000
_cell.length_c   1.000
_cell.angle_alpha   90.00
_cell.angle_beta   90.00
_cell.angle_gamma   90.00
#
_symmetry.space_group_name_H-M   'P 1'
#
loop_
_entity.id
_entity.type
_entity.pdbx_description
1 polymer ?
#
loop_
_entity_poly.entity_id
_entity_poly.type
_entity_poly.pdbx_seq_one_letter_code
_entity_poly.pdbx_strand_id
1 'polypeptide(L)'
;MSPIESILTDTGPARSSKIAELLQARTGISPENARQRLSRVGGKIFKFPVPLLPNRENFMYLQHQRSDESFWLNFQGALRETNSVYGAAIDGLIARGGIVHIDDFAVISGAPIALKGQVASERVAKVLESAGVLKQEEIQGEQWIVLRRTELGHTDINGYRSRAITEDIILDALRDWARKMGLASYNAITVRRDISSKRMIGAFRWDLTGPSYLFPLKGSLAAPGFLMADVFSDYTMDEFSISYIIRKMQLLKGSLKHSRFLPMLVADGFTGAALKKGRSEGILLATPETIFGQTVAKGLYNLLETLKNAAAIAAANPDRLLKLIEQLKDIEGAAKNLRGVLFELISAYIAKLQGGSIEIGVSAKDPGSGTTRDIDVLRIPHKGECVAIECKGKTPGGTVGVEEIEKWLKSIPICIAYFRNEYRFKDNVVKFEIWTSGTFHPDAIALLEKEKKARTKHPIAWKDGKEVFSISSKAKEKTINKALREHFLNHPLTATI
;
A
#
# COMPACT_ATOMS: atom_id res chain seq x y z
N MET A 1 -6.94 -49.31 -5.07
CA MET A 1 -6.95 -47.85 -5.30
C MET A 1 -7.81 -47.59 -6.52
N SER A 2 -8.80 -46.70 -6.43
CA SER A 2 -9.64 -46.39 -7.61
C SER A 2 -8.84 -45.64 -8.69
N PRO A 3 -9.23 -45.66 -9.98
CA PRO A 3 -8.54 -44.90 -11.02
C PRO A 3 -8.44 -43.40 -10.71
N ILE A 4 -9.46 -42.84 -10.04
CA ILE A 4 -9.49 -41.42 -9.63
C ILE A 4 -8.52 -41.17 -8.47
N GLU A 5 -8.46 -42.09 -7.49
CA GLU A 5 -7.47 -42.01 -6.40
C GLU A 5 -6.04 -42.08 -6.94
N SER A 6 -5.78 -42.96 -7.91
CA SER A 6 -4.47 -43.05 -8.57
C SER A 6 -4.12 -41.76 -9.32
N ILE A 7 -5.05 -41.18 -10.08
CA ILE A 7 -4.82 -39.89 -10.74
C ILE A 7 -4.45 -38.81 -9.73
N LEU A 8 -5.22 -38.65 -8.64
CA LEU A 8 -4.94 -37.65 -7.61
C LEU A 8 -3.65 -37.91 -6.84
N THR A 9 -3.22 -39.17 -6.73
CA THR A 9 -1.93 -39.54 -6.14
C THR A 9 -0.79 -39.09 -7.06
N ASP A 10 -0.94 -39.28 -8.36
CA ASP A 10 0.12 -38.99 -9.35
C ASP A 10 0.23 -37.50 -9.65
N THR A 11 -0.89 -36.79 -9.77
CA THR A 11 -0.92 -35.37 -10.20
C THR A 11 -1.11 -34.38 -9.07
N GLY A 12 -1.47 -34.86 -7.88
CA GLY A 12 -1.94 -34.02 -6.77
C GLY A 12 -3.38 -33.50 -6.98
N PRO A 13 -3.83 -32.60 -6.08
CA PRO A 13 -5.15 -31.96 -6.15
C PRO A 13 -5.39 -31.26 -7.49
N ALA A 14 -6.58 -31.40 -8.07
CA ALA A 14 -6.86 -30.89 -9.41
C ALA A 14 -8.34 -30.56 -9.63
N ARG A 15 -8.63 -29.85 -10.71
CA ARG A 15 -9.99 -29.54 -11.14
C ARG A 15 -10.70 -30.78 -11.69
N SER A 16 -12.01 -30.89 -11.48
CA SER A 16 -12.77 -32.07 -11.91
C SER A 16 -12.73 -32.30 -13.43
N SER A 17 -12.63 -31.26 -14.27
CA SER A 17 -12.45 -31.45 -15.73
C SER A 17 -11.10 -32.07 -16.06
N LYS A 18 -10.02 -31.62 -15.41
CA LYS A 18 -8.69 -32.19 -15.61
C LYS A 18 -8.64 -33.67 -15.21
N ILE A 19 -9.27 -34.00 -14.09
CA ILE A 19 -9.39 -35.40 -13.66
C ILE A 19 -10.24 -36.20 -14.65
N ALA A 20 -11.31 -35.62 -15.20
CA ALA A 20 -12.13 -36.28 -16.21
C ALA A 20 -11.35 -36.57 -17.50
N GLU A 21 -10.53 -35.62 -17.96
CA GLU A 21 -9.66 -35.79 -19.13
C GLU A 21 -8.63 -36.92 -18.90
N LEU A 22 -7.96 -36.91 -17.75
CA LEU A 22 -7.00 -37.97 -17.39
C LEU A 22 -7.66 -39.33 -17.23
N LEU A 23 -8.88 -39.37 -16.68
CA LEU A 23 -9.64 -40.60 -16.55
C LEU A 23 -10.04 -41.17 -17.92
N GLN A 24 -10.47 -40.32 -18.85
CA GLN A 24 -10.74 -40.73 -20.24
C GLN A 24 -9.48 -41.29 -20.89
N ALA A 25 -8.36 -40.58 -20.80
CA ALA A 25 -7.09 -41.01 -21.38
C ALA A 25 -6.59 -42.34 -20.80
N ARG A 26 -6.78 -42.60 -19.50
CA ARG A 26 -6.33 -43.83 -18.83
C ARG A 26 -7.26 -45.03 -19.03
N THR A 27 -8.55 -44.80 -19.26
CA THR A 27 -9.56 -45.90 -19.22
C THR A 27 -10.40 -46.04 -20.48
N GLY A 28 -10.28 -45.13 -21.45
CA GLY A 28 -11.03 -45.15 -22.70
C GLY A 28 -12.54 -44.89 -22.56
N ILE A 29 -13.02 -44.50 -21.38
CA ILE A 29 -14.45 -44.22 -21.16
C ILE A 29 -14.88 -42.91 -21.84
N SER A 30 -16.17 -42.79 -22.14
CA SER A 30 -16.73 -41.55 -22.70
C SER A 30 -16.65 -40.36 -21.72
N PRO A 31 -16.67 -39.10 -22.24
CA PRO A 31 -16.69 -37.90 -21.40
C PRO A 31 -17.84 -37.88 -20.38
N GLU A 32 -19.02 -38.34 -20.79
CA GLU A 32 -20.21 -38.40 -19.93
C GLU A 32 -20.02 -39.41 -18.78
N ASN A 33 -19.49 -40.59 -19.10
CA ASN A 33 -19.19 -41.61 -18.09
C ASN A 33 -18.10 -41.14 -17.11
N ALA A 34 -17.11 -40.39 -17.58
CA ALA A 34 -16.09 -39.80 -16.71
C ALA A 34 -16.69 -38.79 -15.73
N ARG A 35 -17.57 -37.89 -16.21
CA ARG A 35 -18.29 -36.92 -15.36
C ARG A 35 -19.20 -37.61 -14.35
N GLN A 36 -19.93 -38.65 -14.78
CA GLN A 36 -20.81 -39.41 -13.90
C GLN A 36 -20.04 -40.16 -12.80
N ARG A 37 -18.84 -40.68 -13.11
CA ARG A 37 -17.95 -41.26 -12.09
C ARG A 37 -17.47 -40.20 -11.09
N LEU A 38 -17.14 -39.00 -11.58
CA LEU A 38 -16.70 -37.88 -10.73
C LEU A 38 -17.81 -37.27 -9.86
N SER A 39 -19.07 -37.35 -10.28
CA SER A 39 -20.18 -36.90 -9.44
C SER A 39 -20.42 -37.82 -8.24
N ARG A 40 -20.20 -39.14 -8.42
CA ARG A 40 -20.43 -40.22 -7.44
C ARG A 40 -19.27 -40.51 -6.50
N VAL A 41 -18.17 -39.75 -6.59
CA VAL A 41 -16.98 -40.02 -5.78
C VAL A 41 -17.27 -39.78 -4.29
N GLY A 42 -16.80 -40.70 -3.46
CA GLY A 42 -16.85 -40.63 -1.99
C GLY A 42 -15.64 -41.33 -1.37
N GLY A 43 -15.66 -41.52 -0.05
CA GLY A 43 -14.55 -42.14 0.67
C GLY A 43 -13.38 -41.16 0.89
N LYS A 44 -12.19 -41.47 0.35
CA LYS A 44 -10.95 -40.71 0.58
C LYS A 44 -10.79 -39.47 -0.30
N ILE A 45 -11.66 -39.28 -1.29
CA ILE A 45 -11.63 -38.16 -2.23
C ILE A 45 -12.65 -37.12 -1.80
N PHE A 46 -12.18 -35.88 -1.65
CA PHE A 46 -12.95 -34.74 -1.19
C PHE A 46 -13.09 -33.70 -2.30
N LYS A 47 -14.18 -32.94 -2.24
CA LYS A 47 -14.40 -31.72 -3.04
C LYS A 47 -14.15 -30.52 -2.14
N PHE A 48 -13.49 -29.50 -2.65
CA PHE A 48 -13.31 -28.26 -1.90
C PHE A 48 -14.68 -27.62 -1.65
N PRO A 49 -15.02 -27.28 -0.40
CA PRO A 49 -16.40 -26.98 -0.02
C PRO A 49 -16.89 -25.61 -0.52
N VAL A 50 -15.97 -24.74 -0.97
CA VAL A 50 -16.30 -23.39 -1.41
C VAL A 50 -16.25 -23.29 -2.95
N PRO A 51 -17.34 -22.87 -3.62
CA PRO A 51 -17.39 -22.83 -5.08
C PRO A 51 -16.63 -21.60 -5.61
N LEU A 52 -15.42 -21.84 -6.14
CA LEU A 52 -14.53 -20.79 -6.65
C LEU A 52 -14.16 -20.96 -8.13
N LEU A 53 -14.44 -22.13 -8.69
CA LEU A 53 -14.19 -22.43 -10.09
C LEU A 53 -15.46 -22.14 -10.91
N PRO A 54 -15.31 -21.68 -12.17
CA PRO A 54 -16.45 -21.45 -13.05
C PRO A 54 -17.17 -22.76 -13.41
N ASN A 55 -18.34 -22.64 -14.05
CA ASN A 55 -19.10 -23.77 -14.59
C ASN A 55 -19.43 -24.90 -13.58
N ARG A 56 -19.53 -24.57 -12.28
CA ARG A 56 -19.79 -25.52 -11.19
C ARG A 56 -18.73 -26.63 -11.09
N GLU A 57 -17.52 -26.34 -11.56
CA GLU A 57 -16.39 -27.25 -11.45
C GLU A 57 -15.96 -27.41 -9.98
N ASN A 58 -15.51 -28.62 -9.59
CA ASN A 58 -15.01 -28.87 -8.24
C ASN A 58 -13.48 -28.96 -8.25
N PHE A 59 -12.85 -28.45 -7.20
CA PHE A 59 -11.45 -28.75 -6.90
C PHE A 59 -11.41 -30.00 -6.03
N MET A 60 -10.77 -31.08 -6.49
CA MET A 60 -10.81 -32.39 -5.85
C MET A 60 -9.43 -32.81 -5.36
N TYR A 61 -9.39 -33.49 -4.22
CA TYR A 61 -8.15 -33.86 -3.52
C TYR A 61 -8.35 -35.12 -2.66
N LEU A 62 -7.27 -35.78 -2.29
CA LEU A 62 -7.28 -36.83 -1.27
C LEU A 62 -7.18 -36.21 0.12
N GLN A 63 -7.85 -36.77 1.13
CA GLN A 63 -7.93 -36.18 2.46
C GLN A 63 -6.57 -35.76 3.05
N HIS A 64 -5.54 -36.60 2.91
CA HIS A 64 -4.19 -36.33 3.42
C HIS A 64 -3.51 -35.16 2.71
N GLN A 65 -3.87 -34.88 1.44
CA GLN A 65 -3.29 -33.79 0.66
C GLN A 65 -3.71 -32.41 1.17
N ARG A 66 -4.76 -32.33 2.00
CA ARG A 66 -5.33 -31.04 2.43
C ARG A 66 -4.33 -30.14 3.18
N SER A 67 -3.40 -30.75 3.90
CA SER A 67 -2.34 -30.09 4.67
C SER A 67 -1.07 -29.83 3.89
N ASP A 68 -0.96 -30.36 2.67
CA ASP A 68 0.25 -30.27 1.87
C ASP A 68 0.35 -28.90 1.20
N GLU A 69 1.57 -28.37 1.07
CA GLU A 69 1.81 -27.13 0.35
C GLU A 69 1.33 -27.21 -1.12
N SER A 70 1.55 -28.37 -1.75
CA SER A 70 1.13 -28.66 -3.12
C SER A 70 -0.38 -28.50 -3.34
N PHE A 71 -1.21 -28.66 -2.30
CA PHE A 71 -2.65 -28.44 -2.39
C PHE A 71 -2.96 -26.98 -2.71
N TRP A 72 -2.33 -26.05 -2.01
CA TRP A 72 -2.60 -24.62 -2.19
C TRP A 72 -2.01 -24.10 -3.49
N LEU A 73 -0.82 -24.58 -3.87
CA LEU A 73 -0.21 -24.26 -5.16
C LEU A 73 -1.07 -24.75 -6.33
N ASN A 74 -1.54 -26.00 -6.29
CA ASN A 74 -2.44 -26.54 -7.31
C ASN A 74 -3.81 -25.84 -7.30
N PHE A 75 -4.30 -25.43 -6.14
CA PHE A 75 -5.54 -24.67 -6.01
C PHE A 75 -5.42 -23.30 -6.68
N GLN A 76 -4.33 -22.57 -6.45
CA GLN A 76 -4.08 -21.30 -7.12
C GLN A 76 -3.88 -21.50 -8.63
N GLY A 77 -3.15 -22.55 -9.03
CA GLY A 77 -3.01 -22.96 -10.44
C GLY A 77 -4.37 -23.19 -11.11
N ALA A 78 -5.25 -23.94 -10.46
CA ALA A 78 -6.62 -24.19 -10.93
C ALA A 78 -7.44 -22.89 -11.12
N LEU A 79 -7.31 -21.93 -10.20
CA LEU A 79 -7.97 -20.63 -10.33
C LEU A 79 -7.39 -19.81 -11.50
N ARG A 80 -6.07 -19.83 -11.69
CA ARG A 80 -5.38 -19.17 -12.80
C ARG A 80 -5.76 -19.76 -14.16
N GLU A 81 -5.74 -21.09 -14.30
CA GLU A 81 -6.13 -21.81 -15.51
C GLU A 81 -7.56 -21.49 -15.98
N THR A 82 -8.45 -21.23 -15.03
CA THR A 82 -9.86 -20.93 -15.30
C THR A 82 -10.16 -19.43 -15.39
N ASN A 83 -9.14 -18.57 -15.34
CA ASN A 83 -9.28 -17.11 -15.28
C ASN A 83 -10.28 -16.65 -14.21
N SER A 84 -10.28 -17.34 -13.06
CA SER A 84 -11.21 -17.07 -11.97
C SER A 84 -10.91 -15.71 -11.33
N VAL A 85 -11.96 -14.95 -11.02
CA VAL A 85 -11.84 -13.68 -10.28
C VAL A 85 -11.15 -13.86 -8.93
N TYR A 86 -11.32 -15.04 -8.33
CA TYR A 86 -10.67 -15.41 -7.07
C TYR A 86 -9.16 -15.57 -7.23
N GLY A 87 -8.70 -16.16 -8.34
CA GLY A 87 -7.28 -16.27 -8.66
C GLY A 87 -6.64 -14.89 -8.85
N ALA A 88 -7.28 -14.05 -9.67
CA ALA A 88 -6.83 -12.67 -9.89
C ALA A 88 -6.74 -11.86 -8.59
N ALA A 89 -7.70 -12.02 -7.67
CA ALA A 89 -7.69 -11.34 -6.40
C ALA A 89 -6.60 -11.82 -5.44
N ILE A 90 -6.31 -13.12 -5.42
CA ILE A 90 -5.19 -13.68 -4.65
C ILE A 90 -3.86 -13.14 -5.21
N ASP A 91 -3.68 -13.19 -6.52
CA ASP A 91 -2.45 -12.73 -7.18
C ASP A 91 -2.24 -11.21 -6.99
N GLY A 92 -3.31 -10.42 -7.06
CA GLY A 92 -3.26 -8.98 -6.78
C GLY A 92 -2.93 -8.67 -5.31
N LEU A 93 -3.36 -9.51 -4.37
CA LEU A 93 -3.04 -9.34 -2.95
C LEU A 93 -1.59 -9.72 -2.66
N ILE A 94 -1.09 -10.82 -3.25
CA ILE A 94 0.32 -11.22 -3.17
C ILE A 94 1.21 -10.10 -3.72
N ALA A 95 0.82 -9.52 -4.86
CA ALA A 95 1.50 -8.38 -5.46
C ALA A 95 1.54 -7.13 -4.56
N ARG A 96 0.63 -7.00 -3.59
CA ARG A 96 0.64 -5.97 -2.53
C ARG A 96 1.24 -6.48 -1.22
N GLY A 97 2.12 -7.48 -1.25
CA GLY A 97 2.78 -8.00 -0.05
C GLY A 97 1.84 -8.73 0.91
N GLY A 98 0.72 -9.29 0.40
CA GLY A 98 -0.21 -10.09 1.19
C GLY A 98 -1.16 -9.31 2.10
N ILE A 99 -1.16 -7.98 2.05
CA ILE A 99 -1.98 -7.12 2.92
C ILE A 99 -2.39 -5.82 2.24
N VAL A 100 -3.68 -5.47 2.33
CA VAL A 100 -4.24 -4.20 1.83
C VAL A 100 -5.32 -3.68 2.76
N HIS A 101 -5.52 -2.35 2.78
CA HIS A 101 -6.68 -1.76 3.43
C HIS A 101 -7.96 -2.27 2.76
N ILE A 102 -9.04 -2.47 3.53
CA ILE A 102 -10.27 -3.09 3.02
C ILE A 102 -10.83 -2.37 1.78
N ASP A 103 -10.71 -1.03 1.73
CA ASP A 103 -11.14 -0.23 0.59
C ASP A 103 -10.31 -0.43 -0.67
N ASP A 104 -9.05 -0.82 -0.55
CA ASP A 104 -8.16 -0.98 -1.69
C ASP A 104 -8.21 -2.40 -2.27
N PHE A 105 -8.88 -3.35 -1.60
CA PHE A 105 -9.13 -4.67 -2.17
C PHE A 105 -9.96 -4.60 -3.47
N ALA A 106 -10.87 -3.63 -3.60
CA ALA A 106 -11.61 -3.41 -4.83
C ALA A 106 -10.72 -2.94 -6.00
N VAL A 107 -9.54 -2.37 -5.72
CA VAL A 107 -8.57 -1.99 -6.75
C VAL A 107 -7.88 -3.25 -7.29
N ILE A 108 -7.39 -4.11 -6.40
CA ILE A 108 -6.52 -5.24 -6.76
C ILE A 108 -7.26 -6.55 -7.07
N SER A 109 -8.55 -6.68 -6.73
CA SER A 109 -9.30 -7.94 -6.88
C SER A 109 -9.69 -8.27 -8.32
N GLY A 110 -9.67 -7.30 -9.22
CA GLY A 110 -10.18 -7.46 -10.59
C GLY A 110 -11.71 -7.58 -10.65
N ALA A 111 -12.40 -7.39 -9.52
CA ALA A 111 -13.84 -7.48 -9.38
C ALA A 111 -14.49 -6.08 -9.35
N PRO A 112 -15.70 -5.93 -9.90
CA PRO A 112 -16.44 -4.67 -9.81
C PRO A 112 -16.97 -4.44 -8.39
N ILE A 113 -17.28 -3.19 -8.05
CA ILE A 113 -18.08 -2.85 -6.86
C ILE A 113 -19.49 -3.43 -7.03
N ALA A 114 -20.12 -3.18 -8.19
CA ALA A 114 -21.41 -3.74 -8.54
C ALA A 114 -21.58 -3.79 -10.07
N LEU A 115 -21.77 -4.98 -10.63
CA LEU A 115 -22.03 -5.18 -12.06
C LEU A 115 -22.85 -6.45 -12.28
N LYS A 116 -23.93 -6.36 -13.07
CA LYS A 116 -24.84 -7.49 -13.32
C LYS A 116 -24.08 -8.67 -13.94
N GLY A 117 -24.30 -9.87 -13.39
CA GLY A 117 -23.67 -11.11 -13.86
C GLY A 117 -22.20 -11.28 -13.43
N GLN A 118 -21.66 -10.36 -12.63
CA GLN A 118 -20.32 -10.46 -12.06
C GLN A 118 -20.38 -10.50 -10.53
N VAL A 119 -19.40 -11.17 -9.91
CA VAL A 119 -19.26 -11.23 -8.45
C VAL A 119 -18.63 -9.91 -7.97
N ALA A 120 -19.27 -9.24 -7.00
CA ALA A 120 -18.77 -8.00 -6.41
C ALA A 120 -17.48 -8.23 -5.60
N SER A 121 -16.59 -7.23 -5.54
CA SER A 121 -15.31 -7.29 -4.82
C SER A 121 -15.48 -7.66 -3.34
N GLU A 122 -16.48 -7.11 -2.65
CA GLU A 122 -16.79 -7.47 -1.26
C GLU A 122 -17.19 -8.95 -1.13
N ARG A 123 -17.97 -9.47 -2.09
CA ARG A 123 -18.33 -10.88 -2.11
C ARG A 123 -17.13 -11.77 -2.43
N VAL A 124 -16.21 -11.31 -3.27
CA VAL A 124 -14.94 -11.99 -3.54
C VAL A 124 -14.14 -12.16 -2.24
N ALA A 125 -13.98 -11.08 -1.45
CA ALA A 125 -13.30 -11.13 -0.17
C ALA A 125 -13.95 -12.14 0.80
N LYS A 126 -15.29 -12.05 0.99
CA LYS A 126 -16.04 -12.95 1.89
C LYS A 126 -15.91 -14.43 1.51
N VAL A 127 -15.94 -14.74 0.21
CA VAL A 127 -15.82 -16.12 -0.27
C VAL A 127 -14.39 -16.66 -0.10
N LEU A 128 -13.37 -15.83 -0.33
CA LEU A 128 -11.98 -16.20 -0.08
C LEU A 128 -11.68 -16.37 1.42
N GLU A 129 -12.31 -15.56 2.27
CA GLU A 129 -12.28 -15.70 3.72
C GLU A 129 -12.92 -17.02 4.17
N SER A 130 -14.11 -17.35 3.64
CA SER A 130 -14.76 -18.64 3.94
C SER A 130 -13.98 -19.84 3.39
N ALA A 131 -13.21 -19.65 2.32
CA ALA A 131 -12.26 -20.64 1.80
C ALA A 131 -11.00 -20.78 2.67
N GLY A 132 -10.83 -19.90 3.66
CA GLY A 132 -9.67 -19.85 4.54
C GLY A 132 -8.40 -19.39 3.82
N VAL A 133 -8.53 -18.67 2.71
CA VAL A 133 -7.43 -18.07 1.93
C VAL A 133 -7.05 -16.71 2.50
N LEU A 134 -8.06 -15.92 2.86
CA LEU A 134 -7.91 -14.59 3.45
C LEU A 134 -8.42 -14.58 4.89
N LYS A 135 -8.09 -13.51 5.61
CA LYS A 135 -8.73 -13.11 6.86
C LYS A 135 -8.84 -11.59 6.90
N GLN A 136 -9.85 -11.08 7.59
CA GLN A 136 -9.88 -9.67 7.99
C GLN A 136 -9.11 -9.50 9.30
N GLU A 137 -8.29 -8.46 9.38
CA GLU A 137 -7.59 -8.06 10.59
C GLU A 137 -7.84 -6.59 10.87
N GLU A 138 -8.07 -6.26 12.14
CA GLU A 138 -8.10 -4.88 12.59
C GLU A 138 -6.67 -4.44 12.93
N ILE A 139 -6.14 -3.51 12.15
CA ILE A 139 -4.84 -2.91 12.39
C ILE A 139 -5.08 -1.41 12.51
N GLN A 140 -4.70 -0.83 13.64
CA GLN A 140 -4.89 0.59 13.92
C GLN A 140 -6.35 1.08 14.01
N GLY A 141 -7.30 0.20 14.29
CA GLY A 141 -8.74 0.55 14.28
C GLY A 141 -9.31 0.66 12.86
N GLU A 142 -8.51 0.32 11.85
CA GLU A 142 -8.93 0.17 10.46
C GLU A 142 -8.98 -1.32 10.10
N GLN A 143 -9.81 -1.66 9.12
CA GLN A 143 -9.98 -3.04 8.67
C GLN A 143 -9.08 -3.31 7.47
N TRP A 144 -8.36 -4.42 7.54
CA TRP A 144 -7.39 -4.86 6.54
C TRP A 144 -7.73 -6.25 6.06
N ILE A 145 -7.46 -6.52 4.78
CA ILE A 145 -7.56 -7.85 4.21
C ILE A 145 -6.15 -8.42 4.12
N VAL A 146 -5.97 -9.59 4.73
CA VAL A 146 -4.67 -10.24 4.90
C VAL A 146 -4.69 -11.64 4.30
N LEU A 147 -3.64 -11.98 3.56
CA LEU A 147 -3.39 -13.33 3.08
C LEU A 147 -3.12 -14.24 4.30
N ARG A 148 -3.95 -15.27 4.45
CA ARG A 148 -3.87 -16.21 5.58
C ARG A 148 -2.91 -17.37 5.30
N ARG A 149 -2.73 -17.71 4.02
CA ARG A 149 -1.98 -18.89 3.57
C ARG A 149 -0.57 -18.54 3.15
N THR A 150 0.40 -18.94 3.96
CA THR A 150 1.83 -18.75 3.70
C THR A 150 2.30 -19.55 2.50
N GLU A 151 1.62 -20.65 2.19
CA GLU A 151 1.86 -21.52 1.02
C GLU A 151 1.57 -20.79 -0.30
N LEU A 152 0.74 -19.75 -0.28
CA LEU A 152 0.41 -18.94 -1.46
C LEU A 152 1.32 -17.70 -1.59
N GLY A 153 1.85 -17.21 -0.47
CA GLY A 153 2.67 -16.01 -0.44
C GLY A 153 2.93 -15.51 0.98
N HIS A 154 3.88 -14.60 1.12
CA HIS A 154 4.22 -13.99 2.39
C HIS A 154 3.38 -12.73 2.65
N THR A 155 2.94 -12.54 3.89
CA THR A 155 2.30 -11.31 4.34
C THR A 155 3.31 -10.43 5.06
N ASP A 156 3.60 -9.28 4.45
CA ASP A 156 4.49 -8.27 5.00
C ASP A 156 3.75 -7.33 5.97
N ILE A 157 3.50 -7.81 7.19
CA ILE A 157 2.83 -7.06 8.27
C ILE A 157 3.70 -5.88 8.76
N ASN A 158 5.01 -5.94 8.57
CA ASN A 158 5.92 -4.90 9.08
C ASN A 158 6.16 -3.79 8.05
N GLY A 159 6.19 -4.10 6.76
CA GLY A 159 6.49 -3.16 5.68
C GLY A 159 5.28 -2.59 4.95
N TYR A 160 4.04 -2.97 5.29
CA TYR A 160 2.84 -2.46 4.59
C TYR A 160 2.71 -0.94 4.64
N ARG A 161 3.08 -0.30 5.75
CA ARG A 161 3.04 1.17 5.88
C ARG A 161 4.07 1.83 4.98
N SER A 162 5.29 1.32 5.00
CA SER A 162 6.41 1.78 4.16
C SER A 162 6.04 1.69 2.68
N ARG A 163 5.40 0.58 2.28
CA ARG A 163 4.84 0.39 0.94
C ARG A 163 3.73 1.40 0.63
N ALA A 164 2.73 1.55 1.50
CA ALA A 164 1.63 2.49 1.31
C ALA A 164 2.11 3.94 1.13
N ILE A 165 3.05 4.40 1.96
CA ILE A 165 3.67 5.73 1.86
C ILE A 165 4.40 5.88 0.52
N THR A 166 5.17 4.88 0.12
CA THR A 166 5.94 4.90 -1.14
C THR A 166 5.02 4.95 -2.36
N GLU A 167 3.99 4.09 -2.39
CA GLU A 167 3.01 4.07 -3.48
C GLU A 167 2.24 5.39 -3.59
N ASP A 168 1.90 5.99 -2.46
CA ASP A 168 1.23 7.28 -2.50
C ASP A 168 2.13 8.40 -3.05
N ILE A 169 3.43 8.41 -2.72
CA ILE A 169 4.41 9.34 -3.32
C ILE A 169 4.48 9.11 -4.83
N ILE A 170 4.51 7.85 -5.28
CA ILE A 170 4.47 7.51 -6.72
C ILE A 170 3.17 8.01 -7.36
N LEU A 171 2.02 7.85 -6.69
CA LEU A 171 0.73 8.31 -7.19
C LEU A 171 0.67 9.83 -7.33
N ASP A 172 1.20 10.56 -6.36
CA ASP A 172 1.28 12.02 -6.42
C ASP A 172 2.22 12.49 -7.54
N ALA A 173 3.37 11.82 -7.70
CA ALA A 173 4.29 12.07 -8.80
C ALA A 173 3.64 11.77 -10.16
N LEU A 174 2.90 10.66 -10.27
CA LEU A 174 2.20 10.25 -11.47
C LEU A 174 1.07 11.21 -11.83
N ARG A 175 0.32 11.69 -10.83
CA ARG A 175 -0.71 12.73 -11.01
C ARG A 175 -0.11 13.98 -11.64
N ASP A 176 1.02 14.44 -11.13
CA ASP A 176 1.65 15.66 -11.62
C ASP A 176 2.34 15.47 -12.97
N TRP A 177 2.93 14.31 -13.22
CA TRP A 177 3.38 13.94 -14.56
C TRP A 177 2.23 13.96 -15.55
N ALA A 178 1.09 13.36 -15.21
CA ALA A 178 -0.10 13.35 -16.06
C ALA A 178 -0.66 14.77 -16.31
N ARG A 179 -0.61 15.66 -15.30
CA ARG A 179 -0.95 17.08 -15.44
C ARG A 179 -0.05 17.79 -16.44
N LYS A 180 1.27 17.68 -16.26
CA LYS A 180 2.28 18.36 -17.09
C LYS A 180 2.22 17.89 -18.54
N MET A 181 1.97 16.60 -18.75
CA MET A 181 1.83 16.01 -20.08
C MET A 181 0.46 16.25 -20.74
N GLY A 182 -0.50 16.85 -20.02
CA GLY A 182 -1.87 17.03 -20.52
C GLY A 182 -2.63 15.71 -20.75
N LEU A 183 -2.22 14.63 -20.08
CA LEU A 183 -2.84 13.30 -20.22
C LEU A 183 -4.25 13.25 -19.62
N ALA A 184 -4.52 14.07 -18.61
CA ALA A 184 -5.82 14.21 -17.97
C ALA A 184 -6.06 15.65 -17.50
N SER A 185 -7.32 15.99 -17.24
CA SER A 185 -7.74 17.32 -16.80
C SER A 185 -7.08 17.69 -15.48
N TYR A 186 -6.39 18.83 -15.48
CA TYR A 186 -5.43 19.22 -14.44
C TYR A 186 -6.00 19.15 -13.02
N ASN A 187 -7.21 19.67 -12.80
CA ASN A 187 -7.86 19.74 -11.48
C ASN A 187 -8.77 18.55 -11.15
N ALA A 188 -8.94 17.60 -12.08
CA ALA A 188 -9.90 16.50 -11.93
C ALA A 188 -9.23 15.13 -11.74
N ILE A 189 -7.90 15.06 -11.68
CA ILE A 189 -7.19 13.82 -11.36
C ILE A 189 -7.35 13.54 -9.87
N THR A 190 -7.80 12.32 -9.54
CA THR A 190 -7.91 11.84 -8.17
C THR A 190 -6.98 10.67 -7.92
N VAL A 191 -6.47 10.56 -6.69
CA VAL A 191 -5.56 9.51 -6.21
C VAL A 191 -6.07 8.86 -4.94
N ARG A 192 -5.45 7.76 -4.49
CA ARG A 192 -5.92 6.89 -3.39
C ARG A 192 -6.49 7.59 -2.15
N ARG A 193 -5.83 8.66 -1.70
CA ARG A 193 -6.20 9.45 -0.52
C ARG A 193 -7.40 10.39 -0.72
N ASP A 194 -7.79 10.64 -1.96
CA ASP A 194 -9.01 11.39 -2.26
C ASP A 194 -10.25 10.50 -2.00
N ILE A 195 -11.41 11.13 -1.89
CA ILE A 195 -12.69 10.45 -1.62
C ILE A 195 -12.87 9.27 -2.59
N SER A 196 -13.04 8.06 -2.04
CA SER A 196 -13.00 6.79 -2.79
C SER A 196 -14.01 6.71 -3.94
N SER A 197 -15.17 7.36 -3.82
CA SER A 197 -16.18 7.44 -4.89
C SER A 197 -15.69 8.18 -6.14
N LYS A 198 -14.73 9.11 -5.99
CA LYS A 198 -14.14 9.85 -7.11
C LYS A 198 -13.12 9.02 -7.91
N ARG A 199 -12.67 7.88 -7.37
CA ARG A 199 -11.71 6.95 -7.99
C ARG A 199 -12.36 5.85 -8.82
N MET A 200 -13.65 5.98 -9.14
CA MET A 200 -14.39 4.98 -9.89
C MET A 200 -14.54 5.36 -11.37
N ILE A 201 -14.25 4.40 -12.25
CA ILE A 201 -14.64 4.46 -13.68
C ILE A 201 -15.52 3.26 -13.97
N GLY A 202 -16.77 3.51 -14.36
CA GLY A 202 -17.81 2.49 -14.43
C GLY A 202 -17.99 1.81 -13.07
N ALA A 203 -17.95 0.48 -13.05
CA ALA A 203 -18.11 -0.32 -11.83
C ALA A 203 -16.80 -0.61 -11.08
N PHE A 204 -15.66 -0.04 -11.50
CA PHE A 204 -14.33 -0.42 -10.99
C PHE A 204 -13.62 0.74 -10.30
N ARG A 205 -12.92 0.41 -9.20
CA ARG A 205 -12.09 1.34 -8.42
C ARG A 205 -10.65 1.27 -8.89
N TRP A 206 -9.95 2.40 -8.91
CA TRP A 206 -8.55 2.53 -9.33
C TRP A 206 -7.74 3.29 -8.26
N ASP A 207 -6.41 3.22 -8.33
CA ASP A 207 -5.58 4.09 -7.49
C ASP A 207 -5.60 5.53 -7.98
N LEU A 208 -5.60 5.74 -9.30
CA LEU A 208 -5.66 7.05 -9.95
C LEU A 208 -6.69 7.05 -11.08
N THR A 209 -7.48 8.12 -11.16
CA THR A 209 -8.39 8.37 -12.29
C THR A 209 -8.33 9.83 -12.72
N GLY A 210 -8.49 10.10 -14.01
CA GLY A 210 -8.64 11.46 -14.50
C GLY A 210 -9.31 11.49 -15.89
N PRO A 211 -10.27 12.40 -16.13
CA PRO A 211 -10.87 12.56 -17.45
C PRO A 211 -9.82 13.11 -18.44
N SER A 212 -9.78 12.57 -19.64
CA SER A 212 -8.84 12.93 -20.69
C SER A 212 -9.56 13.45 -21.94
N TYR A 213 -9.02 14.51 -22.52
CA TYR A 213 -9.51 15.12 -23.76
C TYR A 213 -8.50 14.99 -24.91
N LEU A 214 -7.42 14.23 -24.71
CA LEU A 214 -6.47 13.92 -25.77
C LEU A 214 -7.21 13.24 -26.93
N PHE A 215 -6.87 13.63 -28.16
CA PHE A 215 -7.58 13.18 -29.35
C PHE A 215 -7.81 11.66 -29.42
N PRO A 216 -6.83 10.78 -29.10
CA PRO A 216 -7.05 9.32 -29.12
C PRO A 216 -7.98 8.80 -28.01
N LEU A 217 -8.12 9.54 -26.92
CA LEU A 217 -8.95 9.20 -25.77
C LEU A 217 -10.28 9.94 -25.76
N LYS A 218 -10.45 10.97 -26.58
CA LYS A 218 -11.72 11.66 -26.72
C LYS A 218 -12.77 10.65 -27.22
N GLY A 219 -13.91 10.59 -26.52
CA GLY A 219 -15.04 9.76 -26.91
C GLY A 219 -15.79 10.37 -28.09
N SER A 220 -17.12 10.42 -28.02
CA SER A 220 -17.91 11.29 -28.91
C SER A 220 -17.51 12.76 -28.71
N LEU A 221 -17.87 13.64 -29.67
CA LEU A 221 -17.40 15.04 -29.77
C LEU A 221 -17.41 15.86 -28.45
N ALA A 222 -18.20 15.48 -27.44
CA ALA A 222 -18.30 16.13 -26.13
C ALA A 222 -17.86 15.29 -24.90
N ALA A 223 -17.66 13.97 -25.01
CA ALA A 223 -17.38 13.11 -23.85
C ALA A 223 -15.87 12.84 -23.67
N PRO A 224 -15.29 13.05 -22.46
CA PRO A 224 -13.90 12.69 -22.21
C PRO A 224 -13.70 11.17 -22.21
N GLY A 225 -12.48 10.73 -22.52
CA GLY A 225 -11.98 9.42 -22.10
C GLY A 225 -11.40 9.47 -20.70
N PHE A 226 -10.67 8.44 -20.31
CA PHE A 226 -10.10 8.36 -18.97
C PHE A 226 -8.67 7.82 -18.97
N LEU A 227 -7.79 8.51 -18.25
CA LEU A 227 -6.57 7.93 -17.70
C LEU A 227 -6.94 7.20 -16.41
N MET A 228 -6.48 5.96 -16.28
CA MET A 228 -6.65 5.16 -15.07
C MET A 228 -5.32 4.51 -14.75
N ALA A 229 -4.89 4.55 -13.49
CA ALA A 229 -3.66 3.87 -13.10
C ALA A 229 -3.79 3.16 -11.76
N ASP A 230 -3.10 2.04 -11.64
CA ASP A 230 -2.83 1.36 -10.38
C ASP A 230 -1.30 1.33 -10.14
N VAL A 231 -0.89 1.47 -8.88
CA VAL A 231 0.52 1.56 -8.49
C VAL A 231 0.87 0.49 -7.47
N PHE A 232 1.94 -0.24 -7.73
CA PHE A 232 2.52 -1.24 -6.85
C PHE A 232 3.98 -0.87 -6.61
N SER A 233 4.47 -1.09 -5.40
CA SER A 233 5.90 -1.03 -5.09
C SER A 233 6.32 -2.30 -4.37
N ASP A 234 7.62 -2.58 -4.36
CA ASP A 234 8.23 -3.77 -3.77
C ASP A 234 7.90 -5.08 -4.48
N TYR A 235 7.58 -5.04 -5.77
CA TYR A 235 7.17 -6.23 -6.50
C TYR A 235 7.45 -6.13 -8.00
N THR A 236 7.97 -7.23 -8.56
CA THR A 236 8.09 -7.42 -10.02
C THR A 236 6.89 -8.21 -10.52
N MET A 237 6.04 -7.56 -11.31
CA MET A 237 4.78 -8.14 -11.80
C MET A 237 5.00 -9.22 -12.86
N ASP A 238 4.30 -10.34 -12.71
CA ASP A 238 4.20 -11.44 -13.67
C ASP A 238 2.83 -11.45 -14.40
N GLU A 239 2.61 -12.41 -15.31
CA GLU A 239 1.38 -12.52 -16.10
C GLU A 239 0.12 -12.82 -15.28
N PHE A 240 0.28 -13.30 -14.04
CA PHE A 240 -0.79 -13.65 -13.11
C PHE A 240 -1.19 -12.45 -12.26
N SER A 241 -0.20 -11.75 -11.69
CA SER A 241 -0.39 -10.51 -10.93
C SER A 241 -0.93 -9.35 -11.76
N ILE A 242 -0.76 -9.33 -13.09
CA ILE A 242 -1.47 -8.36 -13.97
C ILE A 242 -2.87 -8.82 -14.41
N SER A 243 -3.32 -10.03 -14.07
CA SER A 243 -4.59 -10.56 -14.57
C SER A 243 -5.80 -9.75 -14.08
N TYR A 244 -5.71 -9.16 -12.88
CA TYR A 244 -6.80 -8.38 -12.28
C TYR A 244 -7.13 -7.14 -13.14
N ILE A 245 -6.12 -6.41 -13.63
CA ILE A 245 -6.31 -5.20 -14.46
C ILE A 245 -6.79 -5.58 -15.86
N ILE A 246 -6.31 -6.69 -16.42
CA ILE A 246 -6.80 -7.21 -17.72
C ILE A 246 -8.30 -7.52 -17.61
N ARG A 247 -8.70 -8.21 -16.54
CA ARG A 247 -10.11 -8.54 -16.26
C ARG A 247 -10.96 -7.27 -16.09
N LYS A 248 -10.49 -6.27 -15.33
CA LYS A 248 -11.15 -4.96 -15.22
C LYS A 248 -11.39 -4.36 -16.60
N MET A 249 -10.35 -4.32 -17.43
CA MET A 249 -10.43 -3.71 -18.75
C MET A 249 -11.37 -4.43 -19.71
N GLN A 250 -11.38 -5.76 -19.72
CA GLN A 250 -12.30 -6.55 -20.55
C GLN A 250 -13.76 -6.28 -20.18
N LEU A 251 -14.08 -6.25 -18.88
CA LEU A 251 -15.43 -5.95 -18.39
C LEU A 251 -15.83 -4.48 -18.58
N LEU A 252 -14.87 -3.56 -18.42
CA LEU A 252 -15.10 -2.13 -18.61
C LEU A 252 -15.39 -1.79 -20.08
N LYS A 253 -14.61 -2.34 -21.01
CA LYS A 253 -14.84 -2.20 -22.47
C LYS A 253 -16.23 -2.70 -22.87
N GLY A 254 -16.70 -3.79 -22.24
CA GLY A 254 -18.04 -4.34 -22.48
C GLY A 254 -19.18 -3.48 -21.92
N SER A 255 -18.97 -2.83 -20.76
CA SER A 255 -20.01 -2.03 -20.08
C SER A 255 -20.07 -0.56 -20.53
N LEU A 256 -18.96 0.02 -20.98
CA LEU A 256 -18.86 1.42 -21.42
C LEU A 256 -18.39 1.52 -22.88
N LYS A 257 -19.23 1.07 -23.82
CA LYS A 257 -18.89 0.90 -25.25
C LYS A 257 -18.41 2.17 -25.97
N HIS A 258 -18.81 3.34 -25.51
CA HIS A 258 -18.49 4.63 -26.15
C HIS A 258 -17.38 5.40 -25.44
N SER A 259 -16.86 4.87 -24.33
CA SER A 259 -15.75 5.47 -23.61
C SER A 259 -14.42 4.92 -24.12
N ARG A 260 -13.38 5.75 -24.06
CA ARG A 260 -12.00 5.36 -24.33
C ARG A 260 -11.18 5.45 -23.06
N PHE A 261 -10.17 4.60 -22.99
CA PHE A 261 -9.44 4.32 -21.76
C PHE A 261 -7.95 4.24 -22.07
N LEU A 262 -7.14 4.85 -21.22
CA LEU A 262 -5.71 4.62 -21.13
C LEU A 262 -5.42 3.98 -19.76
N PRO A 263 -5.47 2.64 -19.65
CA PRO A 263 -5.08 1.96 -18.42
C PRO A 263 -3.56 1.92 -18.31
N MET A 264 -3.06 2.25 -17.13
CA MET A 264 -1.65 2.22 -16.78
C MET A 264 -1.44 1.37 -15.53
N LEU A 265 -0.36 0.60 -15.50
CA LEU A 265 0.08 -0.13 -14.32
C LEU A 265 1.52 0.27 -14.06
N VAL A 266 1.77 0.80 -12.86
CA VAL A 266 3.11 1.17 -12.41
C VAL A 266 3.58 0.17 -11.37
N ALA A 267 4.75 -0.42 -11.60
CA ALA A 267 5.40 -1.34 -10.67
C ALA A 267 6.93 -1.20 -10.74
N ASP A 268 7.66 -1.78 -9.79
CA ASP A 268 9.13 -1.75 -9.80
C ASP A 268 9.71 -2.48 -11.00
N GLY A 269 9.01 -3.52 -11.48
CA GLY A 269 9.39 -4.27 -12.67
C GLY A 269 8.26 -5.14 -13.21
N PHE A 270 8.52 -5.71 -14.39
CA PHE A 270 7.61 -6.65 -15.06
C PHE A 270 8.42 -7.80 -15.68
N THR A 271 7.93 -9.03 -15.57
CA THR A 271 8.49 -10.16 -16.31
C THR A 271 8.24 -9.99 -17.82
N GLY A 272 9.02 -10.67 -18.65
CA GLY A 272 8.80 -10.65 -20.11
C GLY A 272 7.39 -11.13 -20.51
N ALA A 273 6.85 -12.12 -19.80
CA ALA A 273 5.50 -12.62 -20.02
C ALA A 273 4.43 -11.59 -19.64
N ALA A 274 4.59 -10.88 -18.51
CA ALA A 274 3.73 -9.77 -18.12
C ALA A 274 3.75 -8.65 -19.16
N LEU A 275 4.93 -8.23 -19.61
CA LEU A 275 5.11 -7.20 -20.62
C LEU A 275 4.37 -7.55 -21.91
N LYS A 276 4.56 -8.78 -22.41
CA LYS A 276 3.90 -9.25 -23.63
C LYS A 276 2.38 -9.23 -23.49
N LYS A 277 1.86 -9.80 -22.40
CA LYS A 277 0.42 -9.95 -22.15
C LYS A 277 -0.27 -8.60 -21.91
N GLY A 278 0.31 -7.72 -21.09
CA GLY A 278 -0.26 -6.40 -20.83
C GLY A 278 -0.27 -5.51 -22.07
N ARG A 279 0.80 -5.52 -22.88
CA ARG A 279 0.86 -4.78 -24.14
C ARG A 279 -0.18 -5.27 -25.15
N SER A 280 -0.40 -6.60 -25.26
CA SER A 280 -1.45 -7.14 -26.14
C SER A 280 -2.87 -6.70 -25.74
N GLU A 281 -3.08 -6.36 -24.47
CA GLU A 281 -4.37 -5.89 -23.94
C GLU A 281 -4.53 -4.35 -24.02
N GLY A 282 -3.49 -3.65 -24.47
CA GLY A 282 -3.44 -2.18 -24.56
C GLY A 282 -3.20 -1.49 -23.22
N ILE A 283 -2.49 -2.14 -22.29
CA ILE A 283 -2.14 -1.59 -20.97
C ILE A 283 -0.75 -0.96 -21.03
N LEU A 284 -0.64 0.29 -20.58
CA LEU A 284 0.63 0.97 -20.41
C LEU A 284 1.33 0.43 -19.16
N LEU A 285 2.34 -0.42 -19.35
CA LEU A 285 3.16 -0.94 -18.27
C LEU A 285 4.40 -0.04 -18.11
N ALA A 286 4.58 0.54 -16.93
CA ALA A 286 5.63 1.51 -16.67
C ALA A 286 6.28 1.28 -15.31
N THR A 287 7.55 1.64 -15.18
CA THR A 287 8.26 1.68 -13.89
C THR A 287 8.51 3.12 -13.47
N PRO A 288 8.75 3.40 -12.18
CA PRO A 288 9.19 4.72 -11.73
C PRO A 288 10.40 5.24 -12.55
N GLU A 289 11.32 4.35 -12.95
CA GLU A 289 12.47 4.70 -13.79
C GLU A 289 12.05 5.19 -15.17
N THR A 290 11.09 4.51 -15.81
CA THR A 290 10.61 4.94 -17.15
C THR A 290 9.81 6.24 -17.13
N ILE A 291 9.16 6.58 -16.02
CA ILE A 291 8.31 7.77 -15.91
C ILE A 291 9.11 8.98 -15.41
N PHE A 292 9.94 8.79 -14.39
CA PHE A 292 10.62 9.86 -13.65
C PHE A 292 12.14 9.86 -13.80
N GLY A 293 12.71 8.86 -14.49
CA GLY A 293 14.14 8.69 -14.65
C GLY A 293 14.80 7.89 -13.53
N GLN A 294 16.01 7.40 -13.81
CA GLN A 294 16.76 6.48 -12.94
C GLN A 294 17.08 7.07 -11.56
N THR A 295 17.43 8.35 -11.48
CA THR A 295 17.77 9.02 -10.21
C THR A 295 16.59 9.01 -9.24
N VAL A 296 15.41 9.40 -9.72
CA VAL A 296 14.19 9.46 -8.92
C VAL A 296 13.74 8.07 -8.51
N ALA A 297 13.75 7.10 -9.42
CA ALA A 297 13.40 5.71 -9.13
C ALA A 297 14.29 5.11 -8.04
N LYS A 298 15.61 5.34 -8.12
CA LYS A 298 16.56 4.93 -7.09
C LYS A 298 16.30 5.61 -5.76
N GLY A 299 15.91 6.90 -5.76
CA GLY A 299 15.49 7.61 -4.57
C GLY A 299 14.27 6.96 -3.91
N LEU A 300 13.25 6.60 -4.69
CA LEU A 300 12.02 5.97 -4.18
C LEU A 300 12.30 4.59 -3.58
N TYR A 301 13.12 3.77 -4.24
CA TYR A 301 13.57 2.49 -3.70
C TYR A 301 14.34 2.66 -2.38
N ASN A 302 15.29 3.60 -2.33
CA ASN A 302 16.05 3.90 -1.11
C ASN A 302 15.14 4.40 0.01
N LEU A 303 14.10 5.16 -0.30
CA LEU A 303 13.10 5.62 0.68
C LEU A 303 12.34 4.43 1.25
N LEU A 304 11.83 3.54 0.41
CA LEU A 304 11.09 2.35 0.84
C LEU A 304 11.94 1.48 1.78
N GLU A 305 13.18 1.17 1.37
CA GLU A 305 14.14 0.44 2.20
C GLU A 305 14.43 1.18 3.51
N THR A 306 14.41 2.51 3.47
CA THR A 306 14.63 3.34 4.66
C THR A 306 13.50 3.23 5.67
N LEU A 307 12.27 3.28 5.18
CA LEU A 307 11.08 3.18 6.00
C LEU A 307 10.89 1.75 6.55
N LYS A 308 11.19 0.71 5.76
CA LYS A 308 11.17 -0.70 6.22
C LYS A 308 12.19 -0.96 7.34
N ASN A 309 13.35 -0.33 7.25
CA ASN A 309 14.44 -0.51 8.21
C ASN A 309 14.56 0.70 9.17
N ALA A 310 13.43 1.30 9.57
CA ALA A 310 13.40 2.52 10.38
C ALA A 310 14.28 2.44 11.65
N ALA A 311 14.29 1.28 12.33
CA ALA A 311 15.15 1.02 13.49
C ALA A 311 16.65 0.91 13.15
N ALA A 312 17.01 0.42 11.95
CA ALA A 312 18.39 0.33 11.50
C ALA A 312 18.90 1.68 10.92
N ILE A 313 18.00 2.55 10.45
CA ILE A 313 18.34 3.86 9.87
C ILE A 313 18.21 5.02 10.85
N ALA A 314 17.57 4.81 12.00
CA ALA A 314 17.97 5.52 13.20
C ALA A 314 19.51 5.49 13.39
N ALA A 315 20.26 4.52 12.83
CA ALA A 315 21.73 4.53 12.80
C ALA A 315 22.40 5.07 11.52
N ALA A 316 21.66 5.44 10.47
CA ALA A 316 22.27 5.67 9.16
C ALA A 316 22.83 7.08 9.00
N ASN A 317 24.15 7.09 8.90
CA ASN A 317 25.00 8.02 8.17
C ASN A 317 24.24 9.21 7.53
N PRO A 318 24.48 10.46 8.00
CA PRO A 318 23.83 11.65 7.49
C PRO A 318 24.00 11.85 5.96
N ASP A 319 25.04 11.27 5.35
CA ASP A 319 25.25 11.31 3.90
C ASP A 319 24.21 10.49 3.12
N ARG A 320 23.73 9.37 3.69
CA ARG A 320 22.66 8.58 3.06
C ARG A 320 21.35 9.35 3.07
N LEU A 321 21.05 10.04 4.17
CA LEU A 321 19.85 10.87 4.28
C LEU A 321 19.92 12.08 3.33
N LEU A 322 21.06 12.77 3.25
CA LEU A 322 21.24 13.86 2.28
C LEU A 322 21.06 13.36 0.85
N LYS A 323 21.70 12.24 0.49
CA LYS A 323 21.56 11.64 -0.84
C LYS A 323 20.11 11.28 -1.17
N LEU A 324 19.36 10.75 -0.21
CA LEU A 324 17.95 10.43 -0.37
C LEU A 324 17.13 11.69 -0.69
N ILE A 325 17.35 12.77 0.06
CA ILE A 325 16.69 14.06 -0.16
C ILE A 325 17.07 14.63 -1.54
N GLU A 326 18.36 14.62 -1.88
CA GLU A 326 18.85 15.11 -3.17
C GLU A 326 18.28 14.33 -4.37
N GLN A 327 18.07 13.02 -4.23
CA GLN A 327 17.47 12.16 -5.28
C GLN A 327 15.96 12.38 -5.46
N LEU A 328 15.27 12.84 -4.42
CA LEU A 328 13.81 12.95 -4.40
C LEU A 328 13.30 14.39 -4.54
N LYS A 329 14.18 15.39 -4.44
CA LYS A 329 13.81 16.82 -4.52
C LYS A 329 13.09 17.21 -5.82
N ASP A 330 13.34 16.50 -6.92
CA ASP A 330 12.78 16.80 -8.24
C ASP A 330 11.34 16.27 -8.40
N ILE A 331 10.80 15.54 -7.42
CA ILE A 331 9.40 15.12 -7.42
C ILE A 331 8.50 16.28 -6.95
N GLU A 332 8.25 17.23 -7.86
CA GLU A 332 7.43 18.41 -7.58
C GLU A 332 6.00 18.07 -7.11
N GLY A 333 5.40 16.99 -7.63
CA GLY A 333 4.00 16.65 -7.35
C GLY A 333 3.70 15.87 -6.10
N ALA A 334 4.72 15.18 -5.57
CA ALA A 334 4.67 14.55 -4.27
C ALA A 334 5.26 15.44 -3.18
N ALA A 335 5.65 16.68 -3.52
CA ALA A 335 6.47 17.54 -2.66
C ALA A 335 5.91 17.67 -1.24
N LYS A 336 4.59 17.73 -1.04
CA LYS A 336 4.01 17.81 0.30
C LYS A 336 4.21 16.52 1.12
N ASN A 337 3.86 15.37 0.56
CA ASN A 337 3.92 14.08 1.27
C ASN A 337 5.36 13.61 1.43
N LEU A 338 6.13 13.72 0.37
CA LEU A 338 7.56 13.47 0.38
C LEU A 338 8.27 14.38 1.40
N ARG A 339 7.96 15.70 1.44
CA ARG A 339 8.57 16.61 2.42
C ARG A 339 8.19 16.26 3.85
N GLY A 340 6.95 15.83 4.11
CA GLY A 340 6.54 15.32 5.43
C GLY A 340 7.44 14.17 5.88
N VAL A 341 7.52 13.11 5.07
CA VAL A 341 8.31 11.91 5.37
C VAL A 341 9.81 12.22 5.50
N LEU A 342 10.37 13.03 4.60
CA LEU A 342 11.78 13.43 4.68
C LEU A 342 12.06 14.27 5.94
N PHE A 343 11.10 15.11 6.36
CA PHE A 343 11.23 15.88 7.60
C PHE A 343 11.18 14.99 8.85
N GLU A 344 10.33 13.96 8.85
CA GLU A 344 10.28 12.95 9.91
C GLU A 344 11.63 12.23 10.05
N LEU A 345 12.21 11.78 8.94
CA LEU A 345 13.53 11.12 8.93
C LEU A 345 14.65 12.05 9.46
N ILE A 346 14.65 13.32 9.06
CA ILE A 346 15.61 14.30 9.57
C ILE A 346 15.38 14.57 11.07
N SER A 347 14.13 14.72 11.48
CA SER A 347 13.79 14.96 12.88
C SER A 347 14.18 13.77 13.75
N ALA A 348 14.00 12.54 13.26
CA ALA A 348 14.47 11.32 13.91
C ALA A 348 15.99 11.32 14.11
N TYR A 349 16.76 11.66 13.07
CA TYR A 349 18.21 11.79 13.18
C TYR A 349 18.60 12.85 14.22
N ILE A 350 17.98 14.05 14.16
CA ILE A 350 18.28 15.16 15.07
C ILE A 350 17.89 14.82 16.52
N ALA A 351 16.77 14.12 16.73
CA ALA A 351 16.36 13.64 18.04
C ALA A 351 17.38 12.65 18.61
N LYS A 352 17.97 11.78 17.76
CA LYS A 352 19.02 10.84 18.16
C LYS A 352 20.29 11.53 18.66
N LEU A 353 20.67 12.66 18.06
CA LEU A 353 21.86 13.41 18.49
C LEU A 353 21.80 13.84 19.96
N GLN A 354 20.59 13.85 20.53
CA GLN A 354 20.35 14.16 21.93
C GLN A 354 20.42 12.92 22.85
N GLY A 355 20.80 11.76 22.32
CA GLY A 355 20.97 10.49 23.03
C GLY A 355 19.75 9.57 22.99
N GLY A 356 19.96 8.30 23.35
CA GLY A 356 18.93 7.25 23.35
C GLY A 356 18.75 6.51 22.01
N SER A 357 17.85 5.54 21.99
CA SER A 357 17.37 4.91 20.77
C SER A 357 16.22 5.72 20.16
N ILE A 358 15.96 5.50 18.87
CA ILE A 358 14.88 6.12 18.12
C ILE A 358 14.02 5.03 17.49
N GLU A 359 12.72 5.21 17.56
CA GLU A 359 11.71 4.52 16.76
C GLU A 359 10.95 5.55 15.91
N ILE A 360 10.54 5.18 14.71
CA ILE A 360 9.84 6.08 13.76
C ILE A 360 8.50 5.43 13.39
N GLY A 361 7.43 6.22 13.33
CA GLY A 361 6.10 5.75 12.95
C GLY A 361 5.50 4.74 13.94
N VAL A 362 5.70 4.97 15.25
CA VAL A 362 5.23 4.06 16.30
C VAL A 362 3.71 4.15 16.42
N SER A 363 3.04 3.01 16.27
CA SER A 363 1.59 2.90 16.42
C SER A 363 1.16 2.84 17.88
N ALA A 364 0.85 3.98 18.48
CA ALA A 364 0.31 4.04 19.83
C ALA A 364 -1.17 3.64 19.86
N LYS A 365 -1.51 2.58 20.59
CA LYS A 365 -2.88 2.10 20.81
C LYS A 365 -3.32 2.36 22.23
N ASP A 366 -4.48 3.00 22.40
CA ASP A 366 -5.16 3.04 23.69
C ASP A 366 -5.85 1.68 23.94
N PRO A 367 -5.43 0.91 24.96
CA PRO A 367 -6.00 -0.41 25.23
C PRO A 367 -7.47 -0.34 25.66
N GLY A 368 -7.95 0.79 26.20
CA GLY A 368 -9.32 0.93 26.67
C GLY A 368 -10.31 1.17 25.53
N SER A 369 -10.00 2.12 24.63
CA SER A 369 -10.89 2.46 23.51
C SER A 369 -10.59 1.70 22.22
N GLY A 370 -9.41 1.07 22.11
CA GLY A 370 -8.93 0.47 20.86
C GLY A 370 -8.42 1.50 19.83
N THR A 371 -8.65 2.79 20.06
CA THR A 371 -8.23 3.88 19.18
C THR A 371 -6.72 3.92 19.04
N THR A 372 -6.22 4.20 17.84
CA THR A 372 -4.77 4.33 17.61
C THR A 372 -4.38 5.68 17.02
N ARG A 373 -3.12 6.06 17.26
CA ARG A 373 -2.45 7.22 16.70
C ARG A 373 -1.00 6.87 16.42
N ASP A 374 -0.46 7.40 15.33
CA ASP A 374 0.97 7.30 15.06
C ASP A 374 1.73 8.35 15.85
N ILE A 375 2.90 7.96 16.35
CA ILE A 375 3.94 8.83 16.87
C ILE A 375 5.03 8.86 15.79
N ASP A 376 5.21 10.01 15.14
CA ASP A 376 6.13 10.14 14.01
C ASP A 376 7.56 9.76 14.41
N VAL A 377 8.05 10.28 15.54
CA VAL A 377 9.36 9.95 16.09
C VAL A 377 9.27 9.73 17.59
N LEU A 378 9.78 8.60 18.08
CA LEU A 378 9.86 8.27 19.49
C LEU A 378 11.32 8.12 19.92
N ARG A 379 11.78 9.01 20.82
CA ARG A 379 13.11 8.92 21.43
C ARG A 379 13.03 8.26 22.79
N ILE A 380 13.78 7.16 22.95
CA ILE A 380 13.80 6.33 24.15
C ILE A 380 15.22 6.36 24.74
N PRO A 381 15.48 7.10 25.83
CA PRO A 381 16.78 7.07 26.46
C PRO A 381 16.97 5.81 27.31
N HIS A 382 18.21 5.42 27.60
CA HIS A 382 18.51 4.30 28.51
C HIS A 382 17.96 4.52 29.93
N LYS A 383 17.93 5.77 30.40
CA LYS A 383 17.25 6.25 31.62
C LYS A 383 16.77 7.68 31.39
N GLY A 384 15.65 8.07 31.99
CA GLY A 384 15.14 9.44 31.96
C GLY A 384 13.92 9.63 31.04
N GLU A 385 13.95 10.67 30.21
CA GLU A 385 12.76 11.19 29.54
C GLU A 385 12.53 10.60 28.14
N CYS A 386 11.46 9.82 28.00
CA CYS A 386 10.96 9.37 26.72
C CYS A 386 10.22 10.53 26.03
N VAL A 387 10.50 10.76 24.75
CA VAL A 387 9.95 11.90 24.00
C VAL A 387 9.25 11.43 22.75
N ALA A 388 7.92 11.60 22.71
CA ALA A 388 7.10 11.40 21.53
C ALA A 388 7.00 12.71 20.74
N ILE A 389 7.48 12.71 19.50
CA ILE A 389 7.63 13.89 18.66
C ILE A 389 6.71 13.74 17.45
N GLU A 390 5.80 14.70 17.28
CA GLU A 390 5.01 14.92 16.07
C GLU A 390 5.80 15.83 15.12
N CYS A 391 5.82 15.49 13.83
CA CYS A 391 6.54 16.21 12.79
C CYS A 391 5.58 16.87 11.80
N LYS A 392 5.88 18.12 11.42
CA LYS A 392 5.15 18.87 10.40
C LYS A 392 6.10 19.44 9.35
N GLY A 393 6.29 18.67 8.28
CA GLY A 393 6.92 19.13 7.04
C GLY A 393 6.08 20.20 6.34
N LYS A 394 6.48 21.47 6.42
CA LYS A 394 5.82 22.60 5.74
C LYS A 394 6.67 23.06 4.58
N THR A 395 6.09 23.63 3.52
CA THR A 395 6.83 24.37 2.48
C THR A 395 7.64 25.53 3.11
N PRO A 396 8.69 26.05 2.46
CA PRO A 396 9.49 27.14 3.03
C PRO A 396 8.58 28.34 3.32
N GLY A 397 8.67 28.89 4.53
CA GLY A 397 7.78 29.96 5.00
C GLY A 397 6.35 29.51 5.38
N GLY A 398 6.05 28.21 5.33
CA GLY A 398 4.76 27.68 5.75
C GLY A 398 4.59 27.70 7.26
N THR A 399 3.33 27.77 7.70
CA THR A 399 2.96 27.95 9.12
C THR A 399 2.11 26.79 9.61
N VAL A 400 2.34 26.34 10.85
CA VAL A 400 1.45 25.42 11.58
C VAL A 400 0.34 26.23 12.25
N GLY A 401 -0.90 25.91 11.91
CA GLY A 401 -2.09 26.61 12.41
C GLY A 401 -2.69 26.00 13.67
N VAL A 402 -3.68 26.69 14.26
CA VAL A 402 -4.39 26.26 15.47
C VAL A 402 -5.05 24.88 15.29
N GLU A 403 -5.71 24.64 14.15
CA GLU A 403 -6.39 23.36 13.88
C GLU A 403 -5.43 22.15 13.93
N GLU A 404 -4.20 22.32 13.43
CA GLU A 404 -3.18 21.27 13.48
C GLU A 404 -2.72 21.00 14.91
N ILE A 405 -2.55 22.05 15.72
CA ILE A 405 -2.22 21.93 17.14
C ILE A 405 -3.35 21.24 17.91
N GLU A 406 -4.60 21.62 17.67
CA GLU A 406 -5.76 20.99 18.33
C GLU A 406 -5.86 19.49 18.00
N LYS A 407 -5.61 19.11 16.75
CA LYS A 407 -5.57 17.71 16.32
C LYS A 407 -4.48 16.94 17.04
N TRP A 408 -3.28 17.51 17.15
CA TRP A 408 -2.17 16.90 17.89
C TRP A 408 -2.47 16.80 19.40
N LEU A 409 -2.98 17.85 20.04
CA LEU A 409 -3.32 17.81 21.47
C LEU A 409 -4.37 16.74 21.79
N LYS A 410 -5.31 16.49 20.87
CA LYS A 410 -6.31 15.42 20.96
C LYS A 410 -5.70 14.01 20.84
N SER A 411 -4.53 13.86 20.23
CA SER A 411 -3.83 12.56 20.12
C SER A 411 -3.05 12.18 21.38
N ILE A 412 -2.60 13.17 22.16
CA ILE A 412 -1.76 12.95 23.35
C ILE A 412 -2.38 11.96 24.36
N PRO A 413 -3.68 12.04 24.73
CA PRO A 413 -4.27 11.08 25.68
C PRO A 413 -4.16 9.62 25.23
N ILE A 414 -4.30 9.35 23.92
CA ILE A 414 -4.18 8.01 23.33
C ILE A 414 -2.73 7.51 23.50
N CYS A 415 -1.76 8.38 23.23
CA CYS A 415 -0.34 8.05 23.41
C CYS A 415 0.01 7.81 24.89
N ILE A 416 -0.54 8.61 25.81
CA ILE A 416 -0.34 8.39 27.25
C ILE A 416 -0.86 7.01 27.67
N ALA A 417 -2.02 6.59 27.18
CA ALA A 417 -2.58 5.27 27.47
C ALA A 417 -1.68 4.15 26.94
N TYR A 418 -1.14 4.31 25.72
CA TYR A 418 -0.14 3.42 25.15
C TYR A 418 1.11 3.31 26.05
N PHE A 419 1.74 4.43 26.41
CA PHE A 419 2.96 4.43 27.25
C PHE A 419 2.73 3.78 28.61
N ARG A 420 1.57 3.97 29.24
CA ARG A 420 1.24 3.36 30.54
C ARG A 420 1.09 1.84 30.48
N ASN A 421 0.68 1.32 29.33
CA ASN A 421 0.43 -0.10 29.13
C ASN A 421 1.69 -0.88 28.70
N GLU A 422 2.77 -0.16 28.38
CA GLU A 422 4.02 -0.70 27.87
C GLU A 422 5.06 -0.76 28.99
N TYR A 423 5.39 -1.97 29.45
CA TYR A 423 6.30 -2.17 30.59
C TYR A 423 7.65 -1.49 30.40
N ARG A 424 8.14 -1.42 29.15
CA ARG A 424 9.41 -0.77 28.78
C ARG A 424 9.49 0.73 29.09
N PHE A 425 8.36 1.40 29.35
CA PHE A 425 8.30 2.83 29.66
C PHE A 425 7.92 3.14 31.11
N LYS A 426 7.77 2.12 31.97
CA LYS A 426 7.27 2.28 33.35
C LYS A 426 8.06 3.28 34.19
N ASP A 427 9.37 3.33 33.99
CA ASP A 427 10.29 4.19 34.76
C ASP A 427 10.67 5.48 34.00
N ASN A 428 10.08 5.73 32.83
CA ASN A 428 10.36 6.91 32.02
C ASN A 428 9.34 8.03 32.28
N VAL A 429 9.85 9.28 32.33
CA VAL A 429 8.99 10.45 32.20
C VAL A 429 8.65 10.64 30.73
N VAL A 430 7.36 10.64 30.40
CA VAL A 430 6.89 10.80 29.01
C VAL A 430 6.63 12.28 28.71
N LYS A 431 7.28 12.79 27.67
CA LYS A 431 7.10 14.14 27.11
C LYS A 431 6.56 14.07 25.68
N PHE A 432 5.84 15.11 25.29
CA PHE A 432 5.31 15.26 23.95
C PHE A 432 5.88 16.52 23.30
N GLU A 433 6.36 16.42 22.07
CA GLU A 433 6.83 17.57 21.31
C GLU A 433 6.19 17.64 19.94
N ILE A 434 6.07 18.85 19.40
CA ILE A 434 5.72 19.06 17.99
C ILE A 434 6.79 19.88 17.28
N TRP A 435 7.37 19.34 16.22
CA TRP A 435 8.45 19.94 15.45
C TRP A 435 7.94 20.29 14.07
N THR A 436 8.38 21.43 13.54
CA THR A 436 8.06 21.83 12.17
C THR A 436 9.27 22.34 11.42
N SER A 437 9.28 22.19 10.11
CA SER A 437 10.24 22.87 9.23
C SER A 437 9.86 24.32 8.94
N GLY A 438 8.65 24.74 9.33
CA GLY A 438 8.13 26.08 9.16
C GLY A 438 8.14 26.88 10.46
N THR A 439 7.12 27.71 10.63
CA THR A 439 6.85 28.48 11.86
C THR A 439 5.51 28.09 12.48
N PHE A 440 5.22 28.58 13.67
CA PHE A 440 3.89 28.45 14.30
C PHE A 440 3.13 29.78 14.19
N HIS A 441 1.82 29.70 13.93
CA HIS A 441 0.96 30.88 13.99
C HIS A 441 0.93 31.44 15.42
N PRO A 442 0.86 32.77 15.64
CA PRO A 442 0.81 33.34 17.00
C PRO A 442 -0.30 32.73 17.88
N ASP A 443 -1.50 32.51 17.32
CA ASP A 443 -2.60 31.86 18.05
C ASP A 443 -2.30 30.40 18.40
N ALA A 444 -1.56 29.70 17.54
CA ALA A 444 -1.11 28.33 17.81
C ALA A 444 -0.08 28.32 18.96
N ILE A 445 0.83 29.31 19.00
CA ILE A 445 1.76 29.51 20.12
C ILE A 445 1.00 29.82 21.41
N ALA A 446 -0.01 30.70 21.36
CA ALA A 446 -0.83 31.01 22.54
C ALA A 446 -1.54 29.77 23.10
N LEU A 447 -2.07 28.90 22.23
CA LEU A 447 -2.65 27.62 22.62
C LEU A 447 -1.60 26.68 23.23
N LEU A 448 -0.43 26.56 22.61
CA LEU A 448 0.68 25.73 23.10
C LEU A 448 1.17 26.18 24.48
N GLU A 449 1.33 27.48 24.71
CA GLU A 449 1.73 28.05 26.01
C GLU A 449 0.67 27.80 27.10
N LYS A 450 -0.62 27.93 26.76
CA LYS A 450 -1.71 27.60 27.67
C LYS A 450 -1.65 26.12 28.08
N GLU A 451 -1.52 25.21 27.11
CA GLU A 451 -1.47 23.77 27.38
C GLU A 451 -0.21 23.34 28.14
N LYS A 452 0.94 23.96 27.85
CA LYS A 452 2.20 23.72 28.56
C LYS A 452 2.09 24.06 30.05
N LYS A 453 1.38 25.13 30.40
CA LYS A 453 1.11 25.49 31.81
C LYS A 453 0.15 24.50 32.49
N ALA A 454 -0.82 23.97 31.75
CA ALA A 454 -1.81 23.04 32.28
C ALA A 454 -1.26 21.62 32.51
N ARG A 455 -0.28 21.19 31.70
CA ARG A 455 0.23 19.81 31.69
C ARG A 455 1.50 19.66 32.52
N THR A 456 1.34 19.29 33.80
CA THR A 456 2.47 19.07 34.71
C THR A 456 3.04 17.65 34.66
N LYS A 457 2.18 16.61 34.50
CA LYS A 457 2.60 15.19 34.51
C LYS A 457 3.18 14.71 33.17
N HIS A 458 2.70 15.27 32.07
CA HIS A 458 3.09 14.92 30.70
C HIS A 458 3.42 16.21 29.95
N PRO A 459 4.59 16.81 30.21
CA PRO A 459 4.95 18.11 29.67
C PRO A 459 4.95 18.13 28.14
N ILE A 460 4.61 19.29 27.58
CA ILE A 460 4.68 19.53 26.14
C ILE A 460 5.75 20.58 25.79
N ALA A 461 6.36 20.46 24.63
CA ALA A 461 7.20 21.49 24.02
C ALA A 461 7.01 21.52 22.50
N TRP A 462 7.59 22.52 21.84
CA TRP A 462 7.56 22.64 20.38
C TRP A 462 8.87 23.22 19.88
N LYS A 463 9.16 22.99 18.59
CA LYS A 463 10.34 23.52 17.91
C LYS A 463 10.00 23.95 16.50
N ASP A 464 10.27 25.21 16.18
CA ASP A 464 10.16 25.70 14.81
C ASP A 464 11.38 25.29 13.96
N GLY A 465 11.37 25.64 12.67
CA GLY A 465 12.46 25.28 11.76
C GLY A 465 13.84 25.82 12.19
N LYS A 466 13.90 26.98 12.84
CA LYS A 466 15.16 27.56 13.33
C LYS A 466 15.66 26.82 14.56
N GLU A 467 14.76 26.44 15.45
CA GLU A 467 15.10 25.67 16.65
C GLU A 467 15.57 24.26 16.30
N VAL A 468 14.91 23.58 15.35
CA VAL A 468 15.37 22.28 14.82
C VAL A 468 16.76 22.39 14.18
N PHE A 469 17.00 23.44 13.39
CA PHE A 469 18.31 23.74 12.81
C PHE A 469 19.39 24.02 13.87
N SER A 470 19.03 24.68 14.97
CA SER A 470 19.96 24.97 16.07
C SER A 470 20.49 23.70 16.74
N ILE A 471 19.67 22.65 16.87
CA ILE A 471 20.09 21.37 17.46
C ILE A 471 21.17 20.71 16.61
N SER A 472 20.94 20.56 15.31
CA SER A 472 21.92 19.97 14.37
C SER A 472 23.18 20.83 14.26
N SER A 473 23.05 22.16 14.31
CA SER A 473 24.18 23.08 14.35
C SER A 473 25.05 22.91 15.59
N LYS A 474 24.46 22.80 16.78
CA LYS A 474 25.19 22.56 18.04
C LYS A 474 25.90 21.21 18.05
N ALA A 475 25.28 20.20 17.43
CA ALA A 475 25.89 18.89 17.22
C ALA A 475 26.97 18.87 16.11
N LYS A 476 27.23 20.01 15.45
CA LYS A 476 28.19 20.17 14.34
C LYS A 476 27.89 19.29 13.12
N GLU A 477 26.61 18.96 12.89
CA GLU A 477 26.14 18.12 11.79
C GLU A 477 26.02 18.88 10.46
N LYS A 478 27.16 19.10 9.80
CA LYS A 478 27.24 19.90 8.56
C LYS A 478 26.32 19.39 7.45
N THR A 479 26.27 18.08 7.24
CA THR A 479 25.45 17.43 6.20
C THR A 479 23.95 17.65 6.43
N ILE A 480 23.48 17.51 7.67
CA ILE A 480 22.07 17.76 8.03
C ILE A 480 21.74 19.25 7.97
N ASN A 481 22.66 20.12 8.39
CA ASN A 481 22.48 21.57 8.28
C ASN A 481 22.29 22.00 6.82
N LYS A 482 23.07 21.42 5.88
CA LYS A 482 22.90 21.65 4.45
C LYS A 482 21.50 21.20 4.00
N ALA A 483 21.10 19.98 4.35
CA ALA A 483 19.79 19.43 3.98
C ALA A 483 18.62 20.30 4.46
N LEU A 484 18.63 20.70 5.74
CA LEU A 484 17.60 21.57 6.32
C LEU A 484 17.52 22.92 5.60
N ARG A 485 18.67 23.55 5.33
CA ARG A 485 18.71 24.85 4.63
C ARG A 485 18.16 24.73 3.22
N GLU A 486 18.70 23.83 2.42
CA GLU A 486 18.39 23.73 0.99
C GLU A 486 16.97 23.21 0.72
N HIS A 487 16.48 22.30 1.55
CA HIS A 487 15.25 21.56 1.25
C HIS A 487 14.07 21.87 2.16
N PHE A 488 14.25 22.63 3.25
CA PHE A 488 13.17 22.91 4.20
C PHE A 488 13.03 24.39 4.51
N LEU A 489 14.13 25.07 4.85
CA LEU A 489 14.12 26.42 5.41
C LEU A 489 14.21 27.53 4.35
N ASN A 490 15.07 27.38 3.33
CA ASN A 490 15.24 28.41 2.32
C ASN A 490 14.12 28.30 1.28
N HIS A 491 13.55 29.45 0.90
CA HIS A 491 12.67 29.53 -0.26
C HIS A 491 13.53 29.54 -1.53
N PRO A 492 13.16 28.83 -2.61
CA PRO A 492 13.80 28.97 -3.93
C PRO A 492 13.79 30.40 -4.50
N LEU A 493 13.05 31.32 -3.87
CA LEU A 493 12.90 32.74 -4.25
C LEU A 493 13.48 33.71 -3.21
N THR A 494 14.14 33.23 -2.16
CA THR A 494 14.91 34.09 -1.24
C THR A 494 16.37 34.26 -1.67
N ALA A 495 16.78 33.60 -2.75
CA ALA A 495 18.00 33.94 -3.48
C ALA A 495 17.65 34.98 -4.55
N THR A 496 17.42 36.22 -4.13
CA THR A 496 17.29 37.36 -5.05
C THR A 496 18.44 38.33 -4.78
N ILE A 497 19.37 38.30 -5.75
CA ILE A 497 20.38 39.32 -6.15
C ILE A 497 21.54 39.54 -5.18
#